data_AF-A0A916S4G7-F1
#
_entry.id   AF-A0A916S4G7-F1
#
_cell.length_a   1.000
_cell.length_b   1.000
_cell.length_c   1.000
_cell.angle_alpha   90.00
_cell.angle_beta   90.00
_cell.angle_gamma   90.00
#
_symmetry.space_group_name_H-M   'P 1'
#
loop_
_entity.id
_entity.type
_entity.pdbx_description
1 polymer ?
#
loop_
_entity_poly.entity_id
_entity_poly.type
_entity_poly.pdbx_seq_one_letter_code
_entity_poly.pdbx_strand_id
1 'polypeptide(L)'
;MVEKDVTGLLCEARSGESLYVACRQFLEMPFDAQVSMGKAGREKMVREFDETLIVSAYQNAIKLLTEDFVSASSVQHSGLE
;
A
#
# COMPACT_ATOMS: atom_id res chain seq x y z
N MET A 1 -3.71 -4.20 0.33
CA MET A 1 -2.92 -5.10 -0.55
C MET A 1 -2.82 -6.50 0.07
N VAL A 2 -2.90 -7.55 -0.73
CA VAL A 2 -2.87 -8.96 -0.28
C VAL A 2 -1.44 -9.49 -0.19
N GLU A 3 -1.11 -10.18 0.90
CA GLU A 3 0.03 -11.10 1.00
C GLU A 3 -0.51 -12.53 0.91
N LYS A 4 0.01 -13.28 -0.06
CA LYS A 4 -0.53 -14.58 -0.46
C LYS A 4 -0.57 -15.53 0.74
N ASP A 5 -1.74 -16.14 0.97
CA ASP A 5 -2.03 -17.13 2.01
C ASP A 5 -1.94 -16.62 3.46
N VAL A 6 -1.50 -15.37 3.68
CA VAL A 6 -1.40 -14.73 5.00
C VAL A 6 -2.57 -13.78 5.25
N THR A 7 -2.79 -12.83 4.34
CA THR A 7 -3.85 -11.83 4.47
C THR A 7 -4.98 -11.99 3.45
N GLY A 8 -4.88 -13.01 2.60
CA GLY A 8 -5.83 -13.27 1.52
C GLY A 8 -5.29 -14.30 0.52
N LEU A 9 -6.16 -14.77 -0.35
CA LEU A 9 -5.81 -15.64 -1.47
C LEU A 9 -5.66 -14.80 -2.74
N LEU A 10 -4.78 -15.23 -3.64
CA LEU A 10 -4.57 -14.60 -4.94
C LEU A 10 -5.23 -15.43 -6.04
N CYS A 11 -5.61 -14.77 -7.12
CA CYS A 11 -6.06 -15.39 -8.36
C CYS A 11 -5.43 -14.70 -9.56
N GLU A 12 -5.36 -15.42 -10.67
CA GLU A 12 -4.85 -14.90 -11.94
C GLU A 12 -5.77 -13.82 -12.50
N ALA A 13 -5.17 -12.74 -13.00
CA ALA A 13 -5.91 -11.61 -13.53
C ALA A 13 -6.80 -12.06 -14.70
N ARG A 14 -8.09 -11.67 -14.65
CA ARG A 14 -9.10 -11.99 -15.68
C ARG A 14 -9.39 -13.50 -15.85
N SER A 15 -9.02 -14.33 -14.88
CA SER A 15 -9.35 -15.77 -14.88
C SER A 15 -10.50 -16.07 -13.94
N GLY A 16 -11.68 -16.38 -14.49
CA GLY A 16 -12.84 -16.81 -13.71
C GLY A 16 -12.58 -18.12 -12.95
N GLU A 17 -11.84 -19.05 -13.57
CA GLU A 17 -11.48 -20.34 -12.96
C GLU A 17 -10.57 -20.14 -11.74
N SER A 18 -9.54 -19.30 -11.85
CA SER A 18 -8.64 -19.04 -10.72
C SER A 18 -9.35 -18.33 -9.57
N LEU A 19 -10.26 -17.39 -9.87
CA LEU A 19 -11.10 -16.75 -8.85
C LEU A 19 -12.01 -17.78 -8.18
N TYR A 20 -12.64 -18.67 -8.96
CA TYR A 20 -13.48 -19.72 -8.43
C TYR A 20 -12.74 -20.64 -7.46
N VAL A 21 -11.54 -21.09 -7.82
CA VAL A 21 -10.68 -21.91 -6.97
C VAL A 21 -10.34 -21.19 -5.66
N ALA A 22 -9.94 -19.91 -5.72
CA ALA A 22 -9.60 -19.13 -4.53
C ALA A 22 -10.82 -18.94 -3.60
N CYS A 23 -11.99 -18.61 -4.16
CA CYS A 23 -13.23 -18.47 -3.38
C CYS A 23 -13.62 -19.80 -2.71
N ARG A 24 -13.55 -20.91 -3.46
CA ARG A 24 -13.86 -22.24 -2.92
C ARG A 24 -12.92 -22.60 -1.79
N GLN A 25 -11.61 -22.41 -1.99
CA GLN A 25 -10.59 -22.65 -0.96
C GLN A 25 -10.91 -21.86 0.32
N PHE A 26 -11.25 -20.57 0.22
CA PHE A 26 -11.59 -19.76 1.39
C PHE A 26 -12.84 -20.29 2.13
N LEU A 27 -13.87 -20.70 1.40
CA LEU A 27 -15.10 -21.27 2.00
C LEU A 27 -14.86 -22.63 2.67
N GLU A 28 -13.91 -23.41 2.17
CA GLU A 28 -13.53 -24.71 2.72
C GLU A 28 -12.56 -24.59 3.92
N MET A 29 -11.96 -23.41 4.16
CA MET A 29 -11.08 -23.20 5.30
C MET A 29 -11.84 -23.30 6.64
N PRO A 30 -11.18 -23.81 7.71
CA PRO A 30 -11.72 -23.70 9.07
C PRO A 30 -12.00 -22.24 9.42
N PHE A 31 -13.09 -21.98 10.16
CA PHE A 31 -13.50 -20.63 10.52
C PHE A 31 -12.39 -19.83 11.22
N ASP A 32 -11.66 -20.45 12.14
CA ASP A 32 -10.55 -19.80 12.85
C ASP A 32 -9.41 -19.35 11.91
N ALA A 33 -9.18 -20.11 10.83
CA ALA A 33 -8.21 -19.75 9.81
C ALA A 33 -8.69 -18.55 8.98
N GLN A 34 -10.00 -18.50 8.64
CA GLN A 34 -10.60 -17.33 7.97
C GLN A 34 -10.49 -16.07 8.85
N VAL A 35 -10.79 -16.20 10.15
CA VAL A 35 -10.67 -15.10 11.13
C VAL A 35 -9.22 -14.62 11.24
N SER A 36 -8.26 -15.55 11.32
CA SER A 36 -6.84 -15.22 11.42
C SER A 36 -6.35 -14.48 10.18
N MET A 37 -6.73 -14.94 8.99
CA MET A 37 -6.41 -14.28 7.72
C MET A 37 -6.98 -12.85 7.66
N GLY A 38 -8.24 -12.68 8.09
CA GLY A 38 -8.88 -11.36 8.15
C GLY A 38 -8.19 -10.40 9.13
N LYS A 39 -7.82 -10.89 10.33
CA LYS A 39 -7.07 -10.10 11.32
C LYS A 39 -5.71 -9.68 10.79
N ALA A 40 -4.95 -10.61 10.22
CA ALA A 40 -3.65 -10.31 9.60
C ALA A 40 -3.79 -9.27 8.48
N GLY A 41 -4.86 -9.35 7.67
CA GLY A 41 -5.18 -8.33 6.67
C GLY A 41 -5.47 -6.96 7.27
N ARG A 42 -6.25 -6.89 8.35
CA ARG A 42 -6.52 -5.62 9.05
C ARG A 42 -5.25 -5.01 9.64
N GLU A 43 -4.45 -5.81 10.33
CA GLU A 43 -3.18 -5.37 10.92
C GLU A 43 -2.22 -4.82 9.85
N LYS A 44 -2.13 -5.49 8.70
CA LYS A 44 -1.34 -5.01 7.57
C LYS A 44 -1.82 -3.64 7.06
N MET A 45 -3.13 -3.46 6.90
CA MET A 45 -3.66 -2.18 6.43
C MET A 45 -3.42 -1.04 7.41
N VAL A 46 -3.55 -1.29 8.72
CA VAL A 46 -3.19 -0.28 9.75
C VAL A 46 -1.69 0.03 9.71
N ARG A 47 -0.84 -0.98 9.56
CA ARG A 47 0.62 -0.76 9.58
C ARG A 47 1.13 0.02 8.36
N GLU A 48 0.59 -0.24 7.17
CA GLU A 48 1.17 0.22 5.91
C GLU A 48 0.34 1.30 5.20
N PHE A 49 -0.94 1.42 5.54
CA PHE A 49 -1.89 2.29 4.84
C PHE A 49 -2.74 3.12 5.81
N ASP A 50 -2.25 3.35 7.03
CA ASP A 50 -2.87 4.33 7.92
C ASP A 50 -2.87 5.73 7.28
N GLU A 51 -3.99 6.45 7.40
CA GLU A 51 -4.15 7.77 6.78
C GLU A 51 -3.05 8.74 7.22
N THR A 52 -2.67 8.71 8.49
CA THR A 52 -1.62 9.59 9.03
C THR A 52 -0.28 9.30 8.38
N LEU A 53 0.04 8.01 8.19
CA LEU A 53 1.26 7.57 7.51
C LEU A 53 1.28 8.05 6.06
N ILE A 54 0.17 7.89 5.35
CA ILE A 54 0.04 8.29 3.96
C ILE A 54 0.15 9.81 3.81
N VAL A 55 -0.61 10.58 4.57
CA VAL A 55 -0.57 12.05 4.53
C VAL A 55 0.83 12.57 4.85
N SER A 56 1.50 12.00 5.87
CA SER A 56 2.88 12.37 6.20
C SER A 56 3.84 12.07 5.06
N ALA A 57 3.73 10.90 4.41
CA ALA A 57 4.56 10.55 3.26
C ALA A 57 4.37 11.54 2.09
N TYR A 58 3.14 11.93 1.78
CA TYR A 58 2.86 12.93 0.74
C TYR A 58 3.39 14.32 1.11
N GLN A 59 3.20 14.77 2.35
CA GLN A 59 3.73 16.05 2.83
C GLN A 59 5.27 16.10 2.71
N ASN A 60 5.95 15.01 3.09
CA ASN A 60 7.40 14.89 2.95
C ASN A 60 7.82 14.94 1.47
N ALA A 61 7.14 14.21 0.59
CA ALA A 61 7.45 14.22 -0.85
C ALA A 61 7.25 15.61 -1.48
N ILE A 62 6.17 16.31 -1.12
CA ILE A 62 5.91 17.68 -1.57
C ILE A 62 7.01 18.62 -1.08
N LYS A 63 7.35 18.53 0.22
CA LYS A 63 8.39 19.37 0.83
C LYS A 63 9.73 19.20 0.10
N LEU A 64 10.17 17.97 -0.13
CA LEU A 64 11.40 17.67 -0.87
C LEU A 64 11.40 18.33 -2.25
N LEU A 65 10.33 18.14 -3.03
CA LEU A 65 10.22 18.75 -4.36
C LEU A 65 10.28 20.28 -4.27
N THR A 66 9.57 20.90 -3.32
CA THR A 66 9.55 22.37 -3.20
C THR A 66 10.85 22.97 -2.68
N GLU A 67 11.56 22.29 -1.77
CA GLU A 67 12.88 22.73 -1.28
C GLU A 67 13.94 22.64 -2.38
N ASP A 68 13.87 21.63 -3.24
CA ASP A 68 14.69 21.50 -4.45
C ASP A 68 14.43 22.66 -5.44
N PHE A 69 13.17 23.08 -5.61
CA PHE A 69 12.83 24.23 -6.45
C PHE A 69 13.32 25.57 -5.89
N VAL A 70 13.27 25.78 -4.56
CA VAL A 70 13.73 27.01 -3.92
C VAL A 70 15.26 27.11 -3.94
N SER A 71 15.96 26.01 -3.70
CA SER A 71 17.42 25.95 -3.79
C SER A 71 17.93 26.10 -5.23
N ALA A 72 17.24 25.54 -6.23
CA ALA A 72 17.56 25.79 -7.64
C ALA A 72 17.32 27.26 -8.07
N SER A 73 16.29 27.92 -7.53
CA SER A 73 15.97 29.32 -7.87
C SER A 73 16.89 30.34 -7.20
N SER A 74 17.42 30.03 -6.02
CA SER A 74 18.33 30.94 -5.27
C SER A 74 19.75 30.98 -5.84
N VAL A 75 20.17 29.96 -6.60
CA VAL A 75 21.45 29.97 -7.34
C VAL A 75 21.39 30.91 -8.56
N GLN A 76 20.21 31.20 -9.11
CA GLN A 76 20.05 32.04 -10.30
C GLN A 76 20.12 33.56 -10.01
N HIS A 77 20.16 33.97 -8.74
CA HIS A 77 20.16 35.40 -8.36
C HIS A 77 21.52 35.95 -7.88
N SER A 78 22.59 35.13 -7.85
CA SER A 78 23.92 35.57 -7.41
C SER A 78 24.90 35.88 -8.55
N GLY A 79 24.42 36.08 -9.78
CA GLY A 79 25.24 36.26 -10.99
C GLY A 79 25.25 37.67 -11.58
N LEU A 80 24.84 38.69 -10.84
CA LEU A 80 24.86 40.10 -11.26
C LEU A 80 25.46 40.97 -10.15
N GLU A 81 26.79 40.89 -9.99
CA GLU A 81 27.63 41.99 -9.52
C GLU A 81 28.84 42.12 -10.44
#